data_AF-A0A0F9FLK5-F1
#
_entry.id   AF-A0A0F9FLK5-F1
#
_cell.length_a   1.000
_cell.length_b   1.000
_cell.length_c   1.000
_cell.angle_alpha   90.00
_cell.angle_beta   90.00
_cell.angle_gamma   90.00
#
_symmetry.space_group_name_H-M   'P 1'
#
loop_
_entity.id
_entity.type
_entity.pdbx_description
1 polymer ?
#
loop_
_entity_poly.entity_id
_entity_poly.type
_entity_poly.pdbx_seq_one_letter_code
_entity_poly.pdbx_strand_id
1 'polypeptide(L)'
;MSHSILFRNLAIVAARRDDHDAALELYRRAWETSGGDLYLFGELDLYLAERDRHAERLELYDQLDEQARTRSIVAMRRGKQLLDNSRYNEAVTEYTTRTFLRGEQEKGVHHCYVEAIIGAAWPHIDGGDCERARQILAKGLEYPRNINVGRDSTKPNEAPVRYLLGVVEEKAGRPDQAREHYLAAAIELHRDGSPAACYEMLAWMALGNRARGMAVAHTLEQLARGERRPHPYLEWLYGKAILKFGHGLAQLVKGRPDEARQMWREALAENPDARWVRLHLDMPDGLLEFIGRCPGWPEE
;
A
#
# COMPACT_ATOMS: atom_id res chain seq x y z
N MET A 1 32.85 18.24 -18.55
CA MET A 1 31.75 18.91 -17.81
C MET A 1 30.64 17.89 -17.67
N SER A 2 30.14 17.63 -16.47
CA SER A 2 29.02 16.71 -16.30
C SER A 2 27.77 17.32 -16.93
N HIS A 3 27.30 16.74 -18.03
CA HIS A 3 26.08 17.20 -18.73
C HIS A 3 24.81 16.74 -18.01
N SER A 4 24.92 16.01 -16.88
CA SER A 4 23.78 15.44 -16.16
C SER A 4 22.80 16.50 -15.68
N ILE A 5 23.29 17.62 -15.13
CA ILE A 5 22.43 18.73 -14.64
C ILE A 5 21.68 19.38 -15.81
N LEU A 6 22.33 19.56 -16.96
CA LEU A 6 21.71 20.14 -18.16
C LEU A 6 20.58 19.23 -18.65
N PHE A 7 20.86 17.94 -18.84
CA PHE A 7 19.86 16.98 -19.29
C PHE A 7 18.70 16.85 -18.30
N ARG A 8 18.98 16.82 -17.00
CA ARG A 8 17.96 16.81 -15.94
C ARG A 8 17.05 18.04 -16.01
N ASN A 9 17.62 19.24 -16.19
CA ASN A 9 16.81 20.46 -16.28
C ASN A 9 15.97 20.50 -17.57
N LEU A 10 16.51 20.03 -18.69
CA LEU A 10 15.76 19.88 -19.94
C LEU A 10 14.63 18.85 -19.79
N ALA A 11 14.88 17.74 -19.09
CA ALA A 11 13.88 16.71 -18.81
C ALA A 11 12.69 17.30 -18.05
N ILE A 12 12.95 18.12 -17.03
CA ILE A 12 11.88 18.81 -16.28
C ILE A 12 11.10 19.78 -17.16
N VAL A 13 11.78 20.52 -18.05
CA VAL A 13 11.10 21.44 -18.98
C VAL A 13 10.22 20.67 -19.97
N ALA A 14 10.71 19.55 -20.52
CA ALA A 14 9.93 18.68 -21.39
C ALA A 14 8.71 18.10 -20.65
N ALA A 15 8.89 17.60 -19.42
CA ALA A 15 7.81 17.05 -18.61
C ALA A 15 6.73 18.09 -18.30
N ARG A 16 7.10 19.36 -18.05
CA ARG A 16 6.15 20.47 -17.84
C ARG A 16 5.40 20.90 -19.10
N ARG A 17 5.83 20.44 -20.28
CA ARG A 17 5.17 20.66 -21.57
C ARG A 17 4.40 19.41 -22.02
N ASP A 18 4.21 18.45 -21.12
CA ASP A 18 3.58 17.15 -21.38
C ASP A 18 4.28 16.31 -22.46
N ASP A 19 5.54 16.64 -22.79
CA ASP A 19 6.40 15.83 -23.67
C ASP A 19 7.15 14.78 -22.85
N HIS A 20 6.40 13.77 -22.42
CA HIS A 20 6.90 12.76 -21.48
C HIS A 20 7.94 11.81 -22.08
N ASP A 21 7.87 11.56 -23.38
CA ASP A 21 8.85 10.73 -24.09
C ASP A 21 10.19 11.46 -24.18
N ALA A 22 10.21 12.73 -24.58
CA ALA A 22 11.43 13.52 -24.59
C ALA A 22 12.00 13.69 -23.17
N ALA A 23 11.14 13.93 -22.17
CA ALA A 23 11.56 14.03 -20.79
C ALA A 23 12.23 12.75 -20.28
N LEU A 24 11.67 11.57 -20.59
CA LEU A 24 12.24 10.30 -20.19
C LEU A 24 13.61 10.06 -20.83
N GLU A 25 13.74 10.34 -22.13
CA GLU A 25 15.02 10.24 -22.83
C GLU A 25 16.07 11.16 -22.23
N LEU A 26 15.70 12.40 -21.91
CA LEU A 26 16.59 13.36 -21.26
C LEU A 26 16.98 12.91 -19.85
N TYR A 27 16.07 12.34 -19.08
CA TYR A 27 16.41 11.76 -17.77
C TYR A 27 17.38 10.59 -17.88
N ARG A 28 17.19 9.69 -18.86
CA ARG A 28 18.11 8.56 -19.08
C ARG A 28 19.51 9.04 -19.42
N ARG A 29 19.64 10.02 -20.32
CA ARG A 29 20.93 10.66 -20.64
C ARG A 29 21.54 11.38 -19.44
N ALA A 30 20.72 12.00 -18.60
CA ALA A 30 21.19 12.58 -17.36
C ALA A 30 21.78 11.50 -16.45
N TRP A 31 21.09 10.36 -16.31
CA TRP A 31 21.50 9.23 -15.47
C TRP A 31 22.82 8.63 -15.93
N GLU A 32 22.95 8.32 -17.22
CA GLU A 32 24.16 7.78 -17.84
C GLU A 32 25.40 8.65 -17.58
N THR A 33 25.23 9.97 -17.54
CA THR A 33 26.32 10.93 -17.35
C THR A 33 26.52 11.39 -15.90
N SER A 34 25.72 10.87 -14.96
CA SER A 34 25.71 11.33 -13.56
C SER A 34 26.84 10.75 -12.71
N GLY A 35 27.39 9.59 -13.11
CA GLY A 35 28.34 8.85 -12.27
C GLY A 35 27.68 8.20 -11.04
N GLY A 36 26.38 7.88 -11.11
CA GLY A 36 25.65 7.23 -10.02
C GLY A 36 25.09 8.19 -8.98
N ASP A 37 24.74 9.42 -9.38
CA ASP A 37 24.18 10.43 -8.46
C ASP A 37 22.84 9.95 -7.86
N LEU A 38 22.81 9.76 -6.54
CA LEU A 38 21.64 9.24 -5.84
C LEU A 38 20.43 10.19 -5.83
N TYR A 39 20.63 11.49 -6.01
CA TYR A 39 19.52 12.44 -6.19
C TYR A 39 18.85 12.19 -7.54
N LEU A 40 19.64 12.00 -8.60
CA LEU A 40 19.10 11.72 -9.91
C LEU A 40 18.46 10.34 -10.00
N PHE A 41 19.05 9.33 -9.34
CA PHE A 41 18.41 8.02 -9.15
C PHE A 41 17.00 8.20 -8.56
N GLY A 42 16.88 8.98 -7.48
CA GLY A 42 15.60 9.19 -6.82
C GLY A 42 14.58 9.98 -7.65
N GLU A 43 15.04 10.93 -8.46
CA GLU A 43 14.18 11.72 -9.36
C GLU A 43 13.68 10.87 -10.53
N LEU A 44 14.56 10.08 -11.16
CA LEU A 44 14.18 9.18 -12.25
C LEU A 44 13.29 8.03 -11.76
N ASP A 45 13.59 7.44 -10.61
CA ASP A 45 12.74 6.41 -9.97
C ASP A 45 11.31 6.92 -9.76
N LEU A 46 11.14 8.15 -9.25
CA LEU A 46 9.83 8.75 -9.06
C LEU A 46 9.14 9.02 -10.40
N TYR A 47 9.87 9.57 -11.37
CA TYR A 47 9.33 9.89 -12.69
C TYR A 47 8.81 8.66 -13.43
N LEU A 48 9.52 7.53 -13.31
CA LEU A 48 9.10 6.22 -13.83
C LEU A 48 7.86 5.69 -13.09
N ALA A 49 7.80 5.84 -11.76
CA ALA A 49 6.69 5.33 -10.94
C ALA A 49 5.34 5.98 -11.33
N GLU A 50 5.34 7.30 -11.51
CA GLU A 50 4.17 8.08 -11.92
C GLU A 50 3.63 7.71 -13.32
N ARG A 51 4.41 6.96 -14.11
CA ARG A 51 4.14 6.65 -15.53
C ARG A 51 3.99 5.16 -15.80
N ASP A 52 3.74 4.38 -14.76
CA ASP A 52 3.55 2.92 -14.83
C ASP A 52 4.77 2.16 -15.40
N ARG A 53 5.97 2.74 -15.33
CA ARG A 53 7.21 2.11 -15.81
C ARG A 53 7.90 1.33 -14.70
N HIS A 54 7.14 0.50 -13.96
CA HIS A 54 7.60 -0.16 -12.74
C HIS A 54 8.72 -1.18 -12.97
N ALA A 55 8.73 -1.85 -14.12
CA ALA A 55 9.80 -2.78 -14.49
C ALA A 55 11.14 -2.04 -14.66
N GLU A 56 11.15 -0.90 -15.35
CA GLU A 56 12.36 -0.09 -15.57
C GLU A 56 12.96 0.44 -14.26
N ARG A 57 12.14 0.61 -13.22
CA ARG A 57 12.64 1.03 -11.90
C ARG A 57 13.50 -0.05 -11.24
N LEU A 58 13.16 -1.33 -11.44
CA LEU A 58 13.97 -2.44 -10.95
C LEU A 58 15.31 -2.49 -11.68
N GLU A 59 15.29 -2.28 -13.01
CA GLU A 59 16.52 -2.20 -13.83
C GLU A 59 17.40 -1.02 -13.42
N LEU A 60 16.81 0.14 -13.12
CA LEU A 60 17.53 1.32 -12.63
C LEU A 60 18.24 1.02 -11.31
N TYR A 61 17.59 0.30 -10.39
CA TYR A 61 18.22 -0.12 -9.13
C TYR A 61 19.39 -1.08 -9.36
N ASP A 62 19.26 -1.98 -10.33
CA ASP A 62 20.30 -2.97 -10.66
C ASP A 62 21.56 -2.33 -11.26
N GLN A 63 21.50 -1.06 -11.69
CA GLN A 63 22.66 -0.29 -12.14
C GLN A 63 23.46 0.36 -11.00
N LEU A 64 22.91 0.42 -9.79
CA LEU A 64 23.62 0.95 -8.63
C LEU A 64 24.71 0.00 -8.14
N ASP A 65 25.83 0.54 -7.68
CA ASP A 65 26.83 -0.24 -6.97
C ASP A 65 26.35 -0.68 -5.57
N GLU A 66 27.08 -1.61 -4.95
CA GLU A 66 26.68 -2.17 -3.66
C GLU A 66 26.68 -1.09 -2.55
N GLN A 67 27.61 -0.15 -2.58
CA GLN A 67 27.69 0.92 -1.57
C GLN A 67 26.45 1.81 -1.62
N ALA A 68 26.01 2.20 -2.82
CA ALA A 68 24.79 2.95 -3.05
C ALA A 68 23.56 2.18 -2.55
N ARG A 69 23.46 0.88 -2.83
CA ARG A 69 22.35 0.02 -2.39
C ARG A 69 22.23 -0.10 -0.87
N THR A 70 23.32 0.02 -0.12
CA THR A 70 23.28 0.00 1.36
C THR A 70 22.66 1.26 1.98
N ARG A 71 22.52 2.35 1.22
CA ARG A 71 21.98 3.61 1.73
C ARG A 71 20.50 3.45 2.02
N SER A 72 20.06 3.83 3.23
CA SER A 72 18.67 3.70 3.67
C SER A 72 17.64 4.30 2.69
N ILE A 73 17.94 5.49 2.13
CA ILE A 73 17.06 6.14 1.13
C ILE A 73 16.90 5.32 -0.15
N VAL A 74 17.94 4.58 -0.55
CA VAL A 74 17.94 3.70 -1.73
C VAL A 74 17.20 2.40 -1.42
N ALA A 75 17.48 1.79 -0.27
CA ALA A 75 16.76 0.61 0.22
C ALA A 75 15.25 0.86 0.37
N MET A 76 14.85 2.02 0.86
CA MET A 76 13.43 2.39 0.95
C MET A 76 12.78 2.47 -0.44
N ARG A 77 13.47 3.06 -1.42
CA ARG A 77 12.99 3.11 -2.81
C ARG A 77 12.88 1.72 -3.41
N ARG A 78 13.87 0.85 -3.18
CA ARG A 78 13.81 -0.55 -3.59
C ARG A 78 12.58 -1.25 -3.02
N GLY A 79 12.30 -1.08 -1.74
CA GLY A 79 11.09 -1.63 -1.12
C GLY A 79 9.81 -1.17 -1.84
N LYS A 80 9.69 0.13 -2.16
CA LYS A 80 8.56 0.65 -2.95
C LYS A 80 8.50 0.06 -4.36
N GLN A 81 9.63 -0.01 -5.07
CA GLN A 81 9.72 -0.63 -6.40
C GLN A 81 9.24 -2.09 -6.38
N LEU A 82 9.65 -2.86 -5.37
CA LEU A 82 9.23 -4.25 -5.19
C LEU A 82 7.72 -4.34 -4.98
N LEU A 83 7.14 -3.49 -4.14
CA LEU A 83 5.70 -3.43 -3.94
C LEU A 83 4.95 -3.01 -5.21
N ASP A 84 5.49 -2.07 -5.97
CA ASP A 84 4.89 -1.59 -7.22
C ASP A 84 4.87 -2.68 -8.31
N ASN A 85 5.79 -3.65 -8.23
CA ASN A 85 5.83 -4.85 -9.07
C ASN A 85 5.21 -6.09 -8.39
N SER A 86 4.49 -5.92 -7.27
CA SER A 86 3.84 -7.00 -6.52
C SER A 86 4.80 -8.11 -6.04
N ARG A 87 6.10 -7.79 -5.90
CA ARG A 87 7.17 -8.68 -5.40
C ARG A 87 7.20 -8.66 -3.87
N TYR A 88 6.09 -9.03 -3.24
CA TYR A 88 5.87 -8.83 -1.80
C TYR A 88 6.88 -9.56 -0.91
N ASN A 89 7.22 -10.82 -1.22
CA ASN A 89 8.20 -11.59 -0.43
C ASN A 89 9.61 -10.96 -0.45
N GLU A 90 9.99 -10.39 -1.59
CA GLU A 90 11.25 -9.69 -1.71
C GLU A 90 11.21 -8.35 -0.97
N ALA A 91 10.07 -7.64 -1.01
CA ALA A 91 9.87 -6.42 -0.23
C ALA A 91 9.97 -6.71 1.29
N VAL A 92 9.39 -7.81 1.78
CA VAL A 92 9.54 -8.25 3.18
C VAL A 92 11.02 -8.49 3.51
N THR A 93 11.78 -9.13 2.63
CA THR A 93 13.23 -9.33 2.82
C THR A 93 13.97 -7.99 2.87
N GLU A 94 13.68 -7.06 1.97
CA GLU A 94 14.31 -5.73 1.96
C GLU A 94 14.05 -4.99 3.28
N TYR A 95 12.79 -4.97 3.75
CA TYR A 95 12.40 -4.26 4.97
C TYR A 95 12.89 -4.91 6.27
N THR A 96 13.24 -6.20 6.25
CA THR A 96 13.70 -6.94 7.45
C THR A 96 15.22 -7.06 7.54
N THR A 97 15.93 -6.90 6.42
CA THR A 97 17.39 -7.04 6.37
C THR A 97 18.12 -5.69 6.38
N ARG A 98 17.50 -4.64 5.85
CA ARG A 98 18.11 -3.30 5.78
C ARG A 98 17.86 -2.51 7.05
N THR A 99 18.76 -1.58 7.35
CA THR A 99 18.59 -0.61 8.44
C THR A 99 18.13 0.71 7.85
N PHE A 100 17.00 1.21 8.36
CA PHE A 100 16.40 2.47 7.96
C PHE A 100 16.72 3.56 8.98
N LEU A 101 17.07 4.74 8.48
CA LEU A 101 17.28 5.89 9.34
C LEU A 101 15.94 6.53 9.73
N ARG A 102 15.99 7.37 10.76
CA ARG A 102 14.85 8.18 11.16
C ARG A 102 14.96 9.53 10.44
N GLY A 103 14.26 9.66 9.33
CA GLY A 103 14.28 10.87 8.51
C GLY A 103 12.89 11.24 7.98
N GLU A 104 12.75 12.50 7.55
CA GLU A 104 11.51 12.98 6.92
C GLU A 104 11.15 12.18 5.66
N GLN A 105 12.17 11.78 4.90
CA GLN A 105 12.00 10.99 3.68
C GLN A 105 11.71 9.50 3.95
N GLU A 106 11.96 9.02 5.18
CA GLU A 106 11.77 7.61 5.59
C GLU A 106 10.48 7.43 6.41
N LYS A 107 9.65 8.48 6.48
CA LYS A 107 8.28 8.38 6.98
C LYS A 107 7.50 7.40 6.09
N GLY A 108 6.89 6.41 6.72
CA GLY A 108 6.08 5.40 6.03
C GLY A 108 6.80 4.13 5.60
N VAL A 109 8.07 3.92 5.98
CA VAL A 109 8.74 2.61 5.83
C VAL A 109 7.92 1.51 6.50
N HIS A 110 7.41 1.74 7.73
CA HIS A 110 6.55 0.76 8.41
C HIS A 110 5.23 0.50 7.65
N HIS A 111 4.61 1.51 7.05
CA HIS A 111 3.43 1.32 6.21
C HIS A 111 3.72 0.43 4.99
N CYS A 112 4.85 0.67 4.32
CA CYS A 112 5.27 -0.17 3.18
C CYS A 112 5.64 -1.59 3.62
N TYR A 113 6.23 -1.75 4.81
CA TYR A 113 6.47 -3.06 5.40
C TYR A 113 5.16 -3.81 5.67
N VAL A 114 4.15 -3.15 6.24
CA VAL A 114 2.82 -3.73 6.44
C VAL A 114 2.16 -4.09 5.10
N GLU A 115 2.26 -3.24 4.08
CA GLU A 115 1.82 -3.55 2.70
C GLU A 115 2.49 -4.83 2.18
N ALA A 116 3.81 -4.98 2.37
CA ALA A 116 4.57 -6.17 1.97
C ALA A 116 4.11 -7.42 2.72
N ILE A 117 3.89 -7.32 4.03
CA ILE A 117 3.40 -8.42 4.87
C ILE A 117 2.02 -8.89 4.42
N ILE A 118 1.11 -7.96 4.15
CA ILE A 118 -0.25 -8.28 3.69
C ILE A 118 -0.19 -9.00 2.34
N GLY A 119 0.53 -8.45 1.35
CA GLY A 119 0.65 -9.06 0.03
C GLY A 119 1.34 -10.43 0.07
N ALA A 120 2.34 -10.60 0.93
CA ALA A 120 3.01 -11.89 1.13
C ALA A 120 2.09 -12.97 1.74
N ALA A 121 1.04 -12.57 2.45
CA ALA A 121 0.08 -13.51 3.05
C ALA A 121 -0.95 -14.02 2.03
N TRP A 122 -1.25 -13.28 0.94
CA TRP A 122 -2.32 -13.61 -0.02
C TRP A 122 -2.33 -15.07 -0.50
N PRO A 123 -1.20 -15.64 -1.00
CA PRO A 123 -1.21 -17.01 -1.51
C PRO A 123 -1.53 -18.05 -0.41
N HIS A 124 -1.17 -17.75 0.84
CA HIS A 124 -1.43 -18.64 1.98
C HIS A 124 -2.88 -18.55 2.47
N ILE A 125 -3.46 -17.35 2.48
CA ILE A 125 -4.88 -17.16 2.85
C ILE A 125 -5.79 -17.85 1.83
N ASP A 126 -5.47 -17.68 0.54
CA ASP A 126 -6.24 -18.28 -0.55
C ASP A 126 -6.07 -19.80 -0.62
N GLY A 127 -4.82 -20.28 -0.51
CA GLY A 127 -4.50 -21.70 -0.46
C GLY A 127 -4.94 -22.43 0.81
N GLY A 128 -5.54 -21.73 1.78
CA GLY A 128 -6.04 -22.31 3.03
C GLY A 128 -4.95 -22.67 4.06
N ASP A 129 -3.70 -22.30 3.81
CA ASP A 129 -2.59 -22.43 4.76
C ASP A 129 -2.69 -21.33 5.84
N CYS A 130 -3.73 -21.45 6.66
CA CYS A 130 -4.11 -20.44 7.64
C CYS A 130 -3.03 -20.23 8.70
N GLU A 131 -2.31 -21.30 9.08
CA GLU A 131 -1.24 -21.19 10.07
C GLU A 131 -0.06 -20.38 9.52
N ARG A 132 0.34 -20.61 8.27
CA ARG A 132 1.39 -19.80 7.65
C ARG A 132 0.95 -18.36 7.42
N ALA A 133 -0.28 -18.14 6.96
CA ALA A 133 -0.83 -16.80 6.78
C ALA A 133 -0.84 -16.02 8.10
N ARG A 134 -1.28 -16.66 9.19
CA ARG A 134 -1.29 -16.08 10.54
C ARG A 134 0.12 -15.67 11.00
N GLN A 135 1.12 -16.53 10.79
CA GLN A 135 2.52 -16.23 11.14
C GLN A 135 3.08 -15.05 10.32
N ILE A 136 2.74 -14.95 9.04
CA ILE A 136 3.17 -13.83 8.19
C ILE A 136 2.52 -12.54 8.67
N LEU A 137 1.18 -12.52 8.80
CA LEU A 137 0.42 -11.33 9.20
C LEU A 137 0.80 -10.84 10.59
N ALA A 138 1.07 -11.72 11.55
CA ALA A 138 1.47 -11.34 12.92
C ALA A 138 2.71 -10.42 12.93
N LYS A 139 3.63 -10.59 11.98
CA LYS A 139 4.80 -9.72 11.83
C LYS A 139 4.44 -8.27 11.49
N GLY A 140 3.28 -8.02 10.90
CA GLY A 140 2.76 -6.68 10.61
C GLY A 140 2.33 -5.92 11.85
N LEU A 141 2.16 -6.60 13.00
CA LEU A 141 1.91 -5.99 14.30
C LEU A 141 3.20 -5.67 15.07
N GLU A 142 4.36 -6.08 14.54
CA GLU A 142 5.66 -5.81 15.12
C GLU A 142 6.23 -4.46 14.65
N TYR A 143 7.14 -3.92 15.45
CA TYR A 143 7.91 -2.71 15.14
C TYR A 143 9.41 -3.02 15.20
N PRO A 144 9.96 -3.70 14.17
CA PRO A 144 11.37 -4.08 14.12
C PRO A 144 12.30 -2.88 14.33
N ARG A 145 13.35 -3.07 15.14
CA ARG A 145 14.32 -2.00 15.46
C ARG A 145 15.00 -1.42 14.21
N ASN A 146 15.22 -2.24 13.19
CA ASN A 146 15.86 -1.83 11.95
C ASN A 146 14.99 -0.88 11.12
N ILE A 147 13.65 -0.90 11.28
CA ILE A 147 12.74 0.07 10.63
C ILE A 147 12.79 1.44 11.30
N ASN A 148 13.26 1.51 12.55
CA ASN A 148 13.50 2.76 13.29
C ASN A 148 12.24 3.65 13.43
N VAL A 149 11.07 3.01 13.47
CA VAL A 149 9.76 3.62 13.73
C VAL A 149 9.14 2.89 14.91
N GLY A 150 8.74 3.66 15.94
CA GLY A 150 8.02 3.14 17.08
C GLY A 150 6.51 3.07 16.84
N ARG A 151 5.84 2.24 17.62
CA ARG A 151 4.37 2.14 17.65
C ARG A 151 3.75 3.47 18.09
N ASP A 152 2.83 4.00 17.29
CA ASP A 152 2.00 5.12 17.72
C ASP A 152 1.03 4.64 18.81
N SER A 153 1.01 5.33 19.96
CA SER A 153 0.19 4.92 21.10
C SER A 153 -1.30 5.14 20.90
N THR A 154 -1.68 5.95 19.92
CA THR A 154 -3.07 6.35 19.67
C THR A 154 -3.62 5.80 18.36
N LYS A 155 -2.83 5.82 17.28
CA LYS A 155 -3.26 5.47 15.92
C LYS A 155 -2.22 4.54 15.28
N PRO A 156 -2.08 3.30 15.76
CA PRO A 156 -1.02 2.39 15.34
C PRO A 156 -1.17 1.92 13.88
N ASN A 157 -2.34 2.07 13.26
CA ASN A 157 -2.62 1.62 11.89
C ASN A 157 -2.45 0.10 11.74
N GLU A 158 -2.88 -0.65 12.75
CA GLU A 158 -2.85 -2.11 12.82
C GLU A 158 -4.18 -2.74 12.37
N ALA A 159 -5.24 -1.94 12.21
CA ALA A 159 -6.56 -2.42 11.77
C ALA A 159 -6.54 -3.27 10.48
N PRO A 160 -5.76 -2.93 9.42
CA PRO A 160 -5.63 -3.81 8.25
C PRO A 160 -5.14 -5.22 8.58
N VAL A 161 -4.07 -5.32 9.36
CA VAL A 161 -3.46 -6.59 9.75
C VAL A 161 -4.39 -7.37 10.67
N ARG A 162 -5.01 -6.70 11.65
CA ARG A 162 -5.95 -7.33 12.58
C ARG A 162 -7.18 -7.87 11.89
N TYR A 163 -7.78 -7.12 10.97
CA TYR A 163 -8.91 -7.62 10.19
C TYR A 163 -8.54 -8.90 9.43
N LEU A 164 -7.40 -8.89 8.75
CA LEU A 164 -6.93 -10.05 7.98
C LEU A 164 -6.55 -11.25 8.85
N LEU A 165 -6.03 -11.02 10.06
CA LEU A 165 -5.88 -12.09 11.04
C LEU A 165 -7.26 -12.68 11.39
N GLY A 166 -8.28 -11.85 11.60
CA GLY A 166 -9.65 -12.33 11.83
C GLY A 166 -10.18 -13.20 10.68
N VAL A 167 -9.95 -12.77 9.43
CA VAL A 167 -10.27 -13.53 8.21
C VAL A 167 -9.57 -14.90 8.22
N VAL A 168 -8.29 -14.95 8.58
CA VAL A 168 -7.51 -16.18 8.66
C VAL A 168 -8.03 -17.11 9.76
N GLU A 169 -8.33 -16.58 10.94
CA GLU A 169 -8.89 -17.37 12.05
C GLU A 169 -10.28 -17.94 11.71
N GLU A 170 -11.14 -17.15 11.05
CA GLU A 170 -12.45 -17.60 10.61
C GLU A 170 -12.34 -18.72 9.58
N LYS A 171 -11.46 -18.58 8.58
CA LYS A 171 -11.15 -19.64 7.61
C LYS A 171 -10.59 -20.91 8.27
N ALA A 172 -9.88 -20.76 9.38
CA ALA A 172 -9.34 -21.87 10.15
C ALA A 172 -10.37 -22.52 11.10
N GLY A 173 -11.63 -22.07 11.10
CA GLY A 173 -12.68 -22.58 11.98
C GLY A 173 -12.51 -22.15 13.44
N ARG A 174 -11.89 -21.00 13.68
CA ARG A 174 -11.58 -20.43 15.01
C ARG A 174 -12.36 -19.12 15.23
N PRO A 175 -13.69 -19.18 15.42
CA PRO A 175 -14.57 -18.01 15.41
C PRO A 175 -14.33 -17.04 16.58
N ASP A 176 -13.94 -17.55 17.75
CA ASP A 176 -13.66 -16.71 18.92
C ASP A 176 -12.43 -15.83 18.68
N GLN A 177 -11.34 -16.42 18.19
CA GLN A 177 -10.12 -15.70 17.82
C GLN A 177 -10.38 -14.73 16.65
N ALA A 178 -11.21 -15.12 15.69
CA ALA A 178 -11.63 -14.24 14.60
C ALA A 178 -12.33 -12.99 15.14
N ARG A 179 -13.29 -13.18 16.07
CA ARG A 179 -14.03 -12.10 16.71
C ARG A 179 -13.12 -11.15 17.48
N GLU A 180 -12.14 -11.66 18.22
CA GLU A 180 -11.15 -10.84 18.95
C GLU A 180 -10.39 -9.92 17.99
N HIS A 181 -9.90 -10.47 16.88
CA HIS A 181 -9.18 -9.72 15.87
C HIS A 181 -10.05 -8.70 15.14
N TYR A 182 -11.28 -9.07 14.76
CA TYR A 182 -12.22 -8.13 14.16
C TYR A 182 -12.56 -6.99 15.12
N LEU A 183 -12.84 -7.27 16.41
CA LEU A 183 -13.10 -6.23 17.39
C LEU A 183 -11.91 -5.28 17.53
N ALA A 184 -10.70 -5.81 17.61
CA ALA A 184 -9.48 -5.02 17.74
C ALA A 184 -9.18 -4.16 16.49
N ALA A 185 -9.64 -4.55 15.30
CA ALA A 185 -9.62 -3.71 14.10
C ALA A 185 -10.72 -2.63 14.13
N ALA A 186 -11.92 -3.01 14.56
CA ALA A 186 -13.12 -2.18 14.54
C ALA A 186 -13.10 -1.01 15.54
N ILE A 187 -12.39 -1.15 16.67
CA ILE A 187 -12.31 -0.12 17.71
C ILE A 187 -11.02 0.70 17.67
N GLU A 188 -10.10 0.39 16.75
CA GLU A 188 -8.84 1.11 16.64
C GLU A 188 -9.10 2.58 16.28
N LEU A 189 -8.47 3.51 17.01
CA LEU A 189 -8.55 4.92 16.64
C LEU A 189 -7.73 5.16 15.37
N HIS A 190 -8.33 5.84 14.40
CA HIS A 190 -7.66 6.18 13.14
C HIS A 190 -8.10 7.55 12.61
N ARG A 191 -7.75 7.86 11.37
CA ARG A 191 -8.24 9.03 10.63
C ARG A 191 -9.26 8.55 9.60
N ASP A 192 -10.32 9.32 9.38
CA ASP A 192 -11.32 8.99 8.35
C ASP A 192 -10.65 8.94 6.97
N GLY A 193 -10.96 7.90 6.19
CA GLY A 193 -10.39 7.71 4.85
C GLY A 193 -8.99 7.08 4.82
N SER A 194 -8.38 6.73 5.96
CA SER A 194 -7.16 5.92 5.97
C SER A 194 -7.46 4.45 5.61
N PRO A 195 -6.45 3.63 5.27
CA PRO A 195 -6.63 2.19 5.18
C PRO A 195 -7.30 1.62 6.44
N ALA A 196 -6.85 2.01 7.63
CA ALA A 196 -7.48 1.58 8.88
C ALA A 196 -9.00 1.84 8.95
N ALA A 197 -9.50 2.96 8.44
CA ALA A 197 -10.95 3.22 8.37
C ALA A 197 -11.68 2.27 7.42
N CYS A 198 -11.03 1.87 6.32
CA CYS A 198 -11.60 0.88 5.41
C CYS A 198 -11.69 -0.50 6.06
N TYR A 199 -10.69 -0.87 6.87
CA TYR A 199 -10.70 -2.14 7.60
C TYR A 199 -11.56 -2.10 8.87
N GLU A 200 -11.79 -0.93 9.49
CA GLU A 200 -12.84 -0.72 10.50
C GLU A 200 -14.20 -1.12 9.90
N MET A 201 -14.52 -0.56 8.72
CA MET A 201 -15.78 -0.88 8.03
C MET A 201 -15.92 -2.39 7.83
N LEU A 202 -14.92 -3.04 7.24
CA LEU A 202 -14.95 -4.49 7.00
C LEU A 202 -15.08 -5.29 8.30
N ALA A 203 -14.40 -4.88 9.36
CA ALA A 203 -14.48 -5.53 10.66
C ALA A 203 -15.88 -5.40 11.29
N TRP A 204 -16.53 -4.24 11.21
CA TRP A 204 -17.91 -4.11 11.68
C TRP A 204 -18.89 -4.96 10.87
N MET A 205 -18.67 -5.10 9.56
CA MET A 205 -19.46 -6.01 8.73
C MET A 205 -19.27 -7.46 9.16
N ALA A 206 -18.02 -7.90 9.43
CA ALA A 206 -17.70 -9.24 9.90
C ALA A 206 -18.28 -9.55 11.29
N LEU A 207 -18.36 -8.54 12.16
CA LEU A 207 -18.98 -8.62 13.49
C LEU A 207 -20.52 -8.60 13.45
N GLY A 208 -21.14 -8.52 12.27
CA GLY A 208 -22.60 -8.44 12.11
C GLY A 208 -23.20 -7.06 12.40
N ASN A 209 -22.40 -6.06 12.76
CA ASN A 209 -22.88 -4.69 12.98
C ASN A 209 -22.97 -3.92 11.65
N ARG A 210 -23.93 -4.33 10.82
CA ARG A 210 -24.16 -3.74 9.49
C ARG A 210 -24.44 -2.24 9.56
N ALA A 211 -25.15 -1.78 10.57
CA ALA A 211 -25.46 -0.35 10.73
C ALA A 211 -24.17 0.49 10.84
N ARG A 212 -23.23 0.06 11.69
CA ARG A 212 -21.95 0.74 11.86
C ARG A 212 -21.07 0.61 10.62
N GLY A 213 -20.93 -0.60 10.06
CA GLY A 213 -20.15 -0.81 8.85
C GLY A 213 -20.64 0.06 7.67
N MET A 214 -21.95 0.12 7.44
CA MET A 214 -22.53 0.95 6.39
C MET A 214 -22.37 2.47 6.63
N ALA A 215 -22.36 2.91 7.89
CA ALA A 215 -22.09 4.31 8.22
C ALA A 215 -20.65 4.71 7.86
N VAL A 216 -19.67 3.83 8.12
CA VAL A 216 -18.28 4.04 7.69
C VAL A 216 -18.18 3.98 6.16
N ALA A 217 -18.84 3.02 5.52
CA ALA A 217 -18.91 2.92 4.05
C ALA A 217 -19.41 4.23 3.42
N HIS A 218 -20.50 4.80 3.94
CA HIS A 218 -21.03 6.07 3.45
C HIS A 218 -20.03 7.22 3.61
N THR A 219 -19.30 7.25 4.73
CA THR A 219 -18.25 8.25 4.96
C THR A 219 -17.13 8.14 3.92
N LEU A 220 -16.69 6.92 3.57
CA LEU A 220 -15.68 6.69 2.54
C LEU A 220 -16.16 7.16 1.16
N GLU A 221 -17.44 6.93 0.83
CA GLU A 221 -18.05 7.42 -0.42
C GLU A 221 -18.09 8.94 -0.49
N GLN A 222 -18.52 9.60 0.59
CA GLN A 222 -18.55 11.07 0.67
C GLN A 222 -17.16 11.68 0.49
N LEU A 223 -16.12 11.06 1.08
CA LEU A 223 -14.74 11.48 0.89
C LEU A 223 -14.30 11.33 -0.57
N ALA A 224 -14.60 10.19 -1.20
CA ALA A 224 -14.24 9.93 -2.59
C ALA A 224 -14.96 10.83 -3.60
N ARG A 225 -16.20 11.23 -3.31
CA ARG A 225 -16.99 12.17 -4.13
C ARG A 225 -16.67 13.65 -3.88
N GLY A 226 -15.81 13.94 -2.91
CA GLY A 226 -15.48 15.32 -2.52
C GLY A 226 -16.58 16.03 -1.73
N GLU A 227 -17.61 15.30 -1.28
CA GLU A 227 -18.67 15.82 -0.39
C GLU A 227 -18.13 16.10 1.02
N ARG A 228 -17.04 15.41 1.38
CA ARG A 228 -16.29 15.63 2.62
C ARG A 228 -14.82 15.85 2.32
N ARG A 229 -14.19 16.78 3.05
CA ARG A 229 -12.76 17.07 2.89
C ARG A 229 -11.92 16.00 3.62
N PRO A 230 -10.99 15.31 2.93
CA PRO A 230 -10.05 14.41 3.59
C PRO A 230 -9.04 15.19 4.43
N HIS A 231 -8.48 14.52 5.43
CA HIS A 231 -7.37 15.11 6.19
C HIS A 231 -6.14 15.28 5.27
N PRO A 232 -5.45 16.44 5.24
CA PRO A 232 -4.35 16.71 4.31
C PRO A 232 -3.21 15.67 4.32
N TYR A 233 -2.93 15.11 5.50
CA TYR A 233 -1.94 14.04 5.66
C TYR A 233 -2.22 12.77 4.84
N LEU A 234 -3.49 12.46 4.54
CA LEU A 234 -3.83 11.27 3.75
C LEU A 234 -3.38 11.41 2.31
N GLU A 235 -3.64 12.57 1.70
CA GLU A 235 -3.20 12.87 0.34
C GLU A 235 -1.68 12.88 0.25
N TRP A 236 -0.99 13.42 1.26
CA TRP A 236 0.47 13.42 1.32
C TRP A 236 1.07 12.00 1.41
N LEU A 237 0.46 11.09 2.17
CA LEU A 237 1.02 9.76 2.40
C LEU A 237 0.62 8.72 1.35
N TYR A 238 -0.62 8.78 0.86
CA TYR A 238 -1.21 7.74 -0.01
C TYR A 238 -1.67 8.26 -1.37
N GLY A 239 -1.55 9.56 -1.64
CA GLY A 239 -2.11 10.18 -2.84
C GLY A 239 -3.64 10.23 -2.83
N LYS A 240 -4.24 10.71 -3.93
CA LYS A 240 -5.70 10.81 -4.07
C LYS A 240 -6.38 9.45 -4.30
N ALA A 241 -5.64 8.48 -4.84
CA ALA A 241 -6.15 7.15 -5.15
C ALA A 241 -6.64 6.40 -3.91
N ILE A 242 -6.16 6.76 -2.70
CA ILE A 242 -6.61 6.13 -1.45
C ILE A 242 -8.12 6.29 -1.20
N LEU A 243 -8.72 7.40 -1.65
CA LEU A 243 -10.15 7.61 -1.49
C LEU A 243 -10.95 6.71 -2.44
N LYS A 244 -10.45 6.53 -3.66
CA LYS A 244 -11.02 5.56 -4.62
C LYS A 244 -10.84 4.12 -4.14
N PHE A 245 -9.71 3.81 -3.50
CA PHE A 245 -9.50 2.55 -2.80
C PHE A 245 -10.61 2.28 -1.77
N GLY A 246 -10.82 3.21 -0.83
CA GLY A 246 -11.86 3.07 0.20
C GLY A 246 -13.28 3.00 -0.37
N HIS A 247 -13.57 3.75 -1.44
CA HIS A 247 -14.84 3.69 -2.15
C HIS A 247 -15.06 2.31 -2.81
N GLY A 248 -14.04 1.71 -3.42
CA GLY A 248 -14.16 0.37 -3.97
C GLY A 248 -14.46 -0.67 -2.88
N LEU A 249 -13.82 -0.58 -1.71
CA LEU A 249 -14.17 -1.45 -0.57
C LEU A 249 -15.60 -1.19 -0.07
N ALA A 250 -16.09 0.04 -0.11
CA ALA A 250 -17.48 0.37 0.20
C ALA A 250 -18.48 -0.25 -0.80
N GLN A 251 -18.12 -0.35 -2.08
CA GLN A 251 -18.92 -1.10 -3.05
C GLN A 251 -18.88 -2.61 -2.81
N LEU A 252 -17.72 -3.13 -2.38
CA LEU A 252 -17.55 -4.54 -2.06
C LEU A 252 -18.53 -4.99 -0.97
N VAL A 253 -18.63 -4.25 0.15
CA VAL A 253 -19.59 -4.57 1.24
C VAL A 253 -21.06 -4.33 0.86
N LYS A 254 -21.32 -3.64 -0.25
CA LYS A 254 -22.65 -3.48 -0.86
C LYS A 254 -23.00 -4.61 -1.83
N GLY A 255 -22.14 -5.63 -1.96
CA GLY A 255 -22.33 -6.75 -2.88
C GLY A 255 -22.06 -6.38 -4.34
N ARG A 256 -21.18 -5.42 -4.59
CA ARG A 256 -20.83 -4.92 -5.94
C ARG A 256 -19.33 -5.10 -6.23
N PRO A 257 -18.82 -6.35 -6.26
CA PRO A 257 -17.39 -6.61 -6.44
C PRO A 257 -16.87 -6.16 -7.81
N ASP A 258 -17.68 -6.25 -8.86
CA ASP A 258 -17.28 -5.81 -10.21
C ASP A 258 -17.10 -4.29 -10.29
N GLU A 259 -18.02 -3.54 -9.67
CA GLU A 259 -17.89 -2.07 -9.56
C GLU A 259 -16.63 -1.69 -8.77
N ALA A 260 -16.34 -2.41 -7.66
CA ALA A 260 -15.13 -2.19 -6.88
C ALA A 260 -13.86 -2.39 -7.71
N ARG A 261 -13.78 -3.50 -8.46
CA ARG A 261 -12.65 -3.81 -9.35
C ARG A 261 -12.48 -2.78 -10.45
N GLN A 262 -13.58 -2.37 -11.08
CA GLN A 262 -13.53 -1.36 -12.13
C GLN A 262 -13.00 -0.01 -11.59
N MET A 263 -13.49 0.43 -10.43
CA MET A 263 -13.00 1.65 -9.78
C MET A 263 -11.51 1.57 -9.45
N TRP A 264 -11.04 0.42 -8.98
CA TRP A 264 -9.61 0.23 -8.68
C TRP A 264 -8.75 0.25 -9.93
N ARG A 265 -9.20 -0.36 -11.04
CA ARG A 265 -8.49 -0.28 -12.33
C ARG A 265 -8.39 1.16 -12.83
N GLU A 266 -9.49 1.90 -12.77
CA GLU A 266 -9.51 3.33 -13.14
C GLU A 266 -8.61 4.17 -12.22
N ALA A 267 -8.63 3.91 -10.91
CA ALA A 267 -7.76 4.59 -9.96
C ALA A 267 -6.28 4.34 -10.26
N LEU A 268 -5.91 3.11 -10.65
CA LEU A 268 -4.54 2.77 -10.99
C LEU A 268 -4.11 3.36 -12.35
N ALA A 269 -5.03 3.45 -13.31
CA ALA A 269 -4.77 4.11 -14.60
C ALA A 269 -4.49 5.62 -14.44
N GLU A 270 -5.19 6.28 -13.51
CA GLU A 270 -4.97 7.70 -13.19
C GLU A 270 -3.77 7.93 -12.27
N ASN A 271 -3.46 6.98 -11.38
CA ASN A 271 -2.39 7.06 -10.42
C ASN A 271 -1.64 5.72 -10.36
N PRO A 272 -0.65 5.51 -11.24
CA PRO A 272 0.05 4.22 -11.37
C PRO A 272 0.83 3.78 -10.14
N ASP A 273 1.10 4.68 -9.19
CA ASP A 273 1.80 4.39 -7.94
C ASP A 273 0.86 4.13 -6.74
N ALA A 274 -0.44 3.95 -7.00
CA ALA A 274 -1.47 3.63 -6.01
C ALA A 274 -1.34 2.20 -5.43
N ARG A 275 -0.30 1.94 -4.62
CA ARG A 275 0.03 0.60 -4.10
C ARG A 275 -1.11 -0.11 -3.35
N TRP A 276 -1.89 0.61 -2.54
CA TRP A 276 -3.03 0.02 -1.82
C TRP A 276 -4.13 -0.47 -2.77
N VAL A 277 -4.32 0.22 -3.88
CA VAL A 277 -5.25 -0.20 -4.94
C VAL A 277 -4.71 -1.46 -5.62
N ARG A 278 -3.43 -1.46 -6.01
CA ARG A 278 -2.76 -2.63 -6.62
C ARG A 278 -2.84 -3.86 -5.71
N LEU A 279 -2.53 -3.70 -4.42
CA LEU A 279 -2.59 -4.79 -3.42
C LEU A 279 -3.96 -5.49 -3.37
N HIS A 280 -5.05 -4.77 -3.62
CA HIS A 280 -6.41 -5.32 -3.65
C HIS A 280 -6.83 -5.84 -5.01
N LEU A 281 -6.28 -5.30 -6.11
CA LEU A 281 -6.43 -5.89 -7.43
C LEU A 281 -5.70 -7.23 -7.56
N ASP A 282 -4.56 -7.36 -6.88
CA ASP A 282 -3.75 -8.60 -6.81
C ASP A 282 -4.30 -9.61 -5.79
N MET A 283 -5.35 -9.23 -5.05
CA MET A 283 -6.00 -10.12 -4.09
C MET A 283 -6.75 -11.24 -4.84
N PRO A 284 -6.58 -12.52 -4.43
CA PRO A 284 -7.29 -13.64 -5.05
C PRO A 284 -8.82 -13.49 -4.98
N ASP A 285 -9.52 -13.88 -6.04
CA ASP A 285 -10.98 -13.74 -6.19
C ASP A 285 -11.73 -14.35 -5.01
N GLY A 286 -11.37 -15.57 -4.59
CA GLY A 286 -12.01 -16.25 -3.46
C GLY A 286 -11.82 -15.54 -2.12
N LEU A 287 -10.71 -14.81 -1.95
CA LEU A 287 -10.49 -13.96 -0.78
C LEU A 287 -11.28 -12.65 -0.88
N LEU A 288 -11.35 -12.04 -2.06
CA LEU A 288 -12.13 -10.83 -2.27
C LEU A 288 -13.64 -11.08 -2.07
N GLU A 289 -14.15 -12.20 -2.58
CA GLU A 289 -15.50 -12.68 -2.32
C GLU A 289 -15.73 -12.96 -0.84
N PHE A 290 -14.72 -13.48 -0.12
CA PHE A 290 -14.80 -13.64 1.33
C PHE A 290 -14.91 -12.33 2.07
N ILE A 291 -14.08 -11.35 1.73
CA ILE A 291 -14.11 -10.05 2.40
C ILE A 291 -15.42 -9.30 2.08
N GLY A 292 -16.00 -9.53 0.89
CA GLY A 292 -17.26 -8.93 0.47
C GLY A 292 -18.52 -9.57 1.05
N ARG A 293 -18.45 -10.76 1.66
CA ARG A 293 -19.64 -11.34 2.30
C ARG A 293 -19.99 -10.56 3.56
N CYS A 294 -21.28 -10.26 3.70
CA CYS A 294 -21.87 -9.90 4.98
C CYS A 294 -22.23 -11.23 5.66
N PRO A 295 -21.48 -11.73 6.66
CA PRO A 295 -21.93 -12.89 7.39
C PRO A 295 -23.30 -12.61 7.99
N GLY A 296 -24.26 -13.52 7.77
CA GLY A 296 -25.45 -13.58 8.59
C GLY A 296 -25.00 -14.11 9.94
N TRP A 297 -24.83 -13.24 10.93
CA TRP A 297 -24.63 -13.71 12.29
C TRP A 297 -25.97 -14.28 12.79
N PRO A 298 -25.98 -15.46 13.45
CA PRO A 298 -27.19 -15.94 14.08
C PRO A 298 -27.68 -14.89 15.09
N GLU A 299 -28.96 -14.53 15.00
CA GLU A 299 -29.64 -13.81 16.06
C GLU A 299 -29.55 -14.69 17.34
N GLU A 300 -28.91 -14.18 18.39
CA GLU A 300 -29.03 -14.75 19.74
C GLU A 300 -30.39 -14.39 20.33
#